data_AF-A0AAV7CB03-F1
#
_entry.id   AF-A0AAV7CB03-F1
#
_cell.length_a   1.000
_cell.length_b   1.000
_cell.length_c   1.000
_cell.angle_alpha   90.00
_cell.angle_beta   90.00
_cell.angle_gamma   90.00
#
_symmetry.space_group_name_H-M   'P 1'
#
loop_
_entity.id
_entity.type
_entity.pdbx_description
1 polymer ?
#
loop_
_entity_poly.entity_id
_entity_poly.type
_entity_poly.pdbx_seq_one_letter_code
_entity_poly.pdbx_strand_id
1 'polypeptide(L)'
;MEPSPFGEVSSRLTAEQILYNIKQEYKRMQKRRHLESSFQQTEPCTSEGHHFLPVSQNLPGTSSASTLRKEQPLFTLRQVGMICERLLKEREDKVREEYEEILTTKLAEQYDAFVKFTHDQIMRRYGEQPASYVS
;
A
#
# COMPACT_ATOMS: atom_id res chain seq x y z
N MET A 1 -56.55 -2.34 15.92
CA MET A 1 -55.22 -2.19 15.30
C MET A 1 -54.22 -2.19 16.42
N GLU A 2 -53.35 -3.20 16.47
CA GLU A 2 -52.24 -3.31 17.42
C GLU A 2 -51.16 -2.27 17.05
N PRO A 3 -50.60 -1.49 18.01
CA PRO A 3 -49.47 -0.61 17.73
C PRO A 3 -48.18 -1.42 17.46
N SER A 4 -47.29 -0.84 16.65
CA SER A 4 -46.03 -1.48 16.22
C SER A 4 -45.14 -1.90 17.43
N PRO A 5 -44.57 -3.12 17.44
CA PRO A 5 -43.71 -3.63 18.52
C PRO A 5 -42.30 -3.00 18.55
N PHE A 6 -41.97 -2.19 17.53
CA PHE A 6 -40.76 -1.38 17.52
C PHE A 6 -41.11 0.01 18.04
N GLY A 7 -40.94 0.22 19.35
CA GLY A 7 -40.93 1.58 19.93
C GLY A 7 -39.84 2.45 19.30
N GLU A 8 -39.88 3.76 19.57
CA GLU A 8 -38.91 4.74 19.05
C GLU A 8 -37.45 4.30 19.29
N VAL A 9 -36.86 3.65 18.28
CA VAL A 9 -35.47 3.21 18.26
C VAL A 9 -34.59 4.40 17.93
N SER A 10 -34.38 5.24 18.94
CA SER A 10 -33.29 6.20 19.16
C SER A 10 -33.86 7.34 20.00
N SER A 11 -33.21 7.68 21.12
CA SER A 11 -33.53 8.90 21.85
C SER A 11 -33.33 10.09 20.91
N ARG A 12 -34.44 10.65 20.39
CA ARG A 12 -34.42 11.78 19.48
C ARG A 12 -33.71 12.92 20.21
N LEU A 13 -32.44 13.15 19.85
CA LEU A 13 -31.61 14.14 20.52
C LEU A 13 -32.35 15.48 20.49
N THR A 14 -32.52 16.09 21.67
CA THR A 14 -33.12 17.41 21.76
C THR A 14 -32.25 18.41 20.99
N ALA A 15 -32.85 19.50 20.50
CA ALA A 15 -32.11 20.55 19.80
C ALA A 15 -30.92 21.09 20.65
N GLU A 16 -31.10 21.13 21.97
CA GLU A 16 -30.06 21.52 22.92
C GLU A 16 -28.89 20.52 22.95
N GLN A 17 -29.18 19.22 22.94
CA GLN A 17 -28.16 18.17 22.91
C GLN A 17 -27.37 18.20 21.60
N ILE A 18 -28.05 18.45 20.47
CA ILE A 18 -27.40 18.61 19.16
C ILE A 18 -26.47 19.82 19.19
N LEU A 19 -26.95 20.97 19.69
CA LEU A 19 -26.15 22.18 19.81
C LEU A 19 -24.93 21.98 20.73
N TYR A 20 -25.12 21.28 21.84
CA TYR A 20 -24.03 20.93 22.76
C TYR A 20 -22.98 20.07 22.07
N ASN A 21 -23.41 19.02 21.36
CA ASN A 21 -22.53 18.12 20.63
C ASN A 21 -21.75 18.86 19.53
N ILE A 22 -22.41 19.73 18.76
CA ILE A 22 -21.76 20.56 17.72
C ILE A 22 -20.71 21.49 18.36
N LYS A 23 -21.03 22.16 19.47
CA LYS A 23 -20.08 23.03 20.19
C LYS A 23 -18.84 22.27 20.69
N GLN A 24 -19.04 21.06 21.24
CA GLN A 24 -17.94 20.23 21.70
C GLN A 24 -17.08 19.72 20.54
N GLU A 25 -17.72 19.29 19.45
CA GLU A 25 -16.99 18.81 18.27
C GLU A 25 -16.21 19.94 17.59
N TYR A 26 -16.77 21.14 17.55
CA TYR A 26 -16.05 22.33 17.06
C TYR A 26 -14.79 22.63 17.89
N LYS A 27 -14.88 22.59 19.22
CA LYS A 27 -13.71 22.75 20.11
C LYS A 27 -12.66 21.64 19.88
N ARG A 28 -13.11 20.39 19.71
CA ARG A 28 -12.25 19.25 19.41
C ARG A 28 -11.54 19.41 18.07
N MET A 29 -12.25 19.90 17.04
CA MET A 29 -11.67 20.23 15.73
C MET A 29 -10.68 21.38 15.81
N GLN A 30 -10.97 22.45 16.55
CA GLN A 30 -10.04 23.58 16.71
C GLN A 30 -8.74 23.16 17.39
N LYS A 31 -8.81 22.31 18.42
CA LYS A 31 -7.62 21.76 19.09
C LYS A 31 -6.77 20.91 18.12
N ARG A 32 -7.42 20.12 17.25
CA ARG A 32 -6.73 19.37 16.19
C ARG A 32 -6.10 20.29 15.13
N ARG A 33 -6.81 21.33 14.68
CA ARG A 33 -6.28 22.26 13.67
C ARG A 33 -5.06 23.06 14.15
N HIS A 34 -4.95 23.35 15.45
CA HIS A 34 -3.73 24.00 15.97
C HIS A 34 -2.50 23.09 15.87
N LEU A 35 -2.68 21.77 16.01
CA LEU A 35 -1.63 20.78 15.80
C LEU A 35 -1.24 20.68 14.32
N GLU A 36 -2.19 20.84 13.42
CA GLU A 36 -2.00 20.80 11.96
C GLU A 36 -1.38 22.12 11.42
N SER A 37 -1.70 23.27 12.01
CA SER A 37 -1.11 24.56 11.64
C SER A 37 0.37 24.67 12.03
N SER A 38 0.82 23.96 13.08
CA SER A 38 2.26 23.83 13.36
C SER A 38 3.00 22.95 12.35
N PHE A 39 2.28 22.11 11.60
CA PHE A 39 2.84 21.15 10.65
C PHE A 39 3.16 21.76 9.28
N GLN A 40 2.56 22.90 8.93
CA GLN A 40 2.81 23.58 7.64
C GLN A 40 4.05 24.47 7.62
N GLN A 41 4.80 24.58 8.72
CA GLN A 41 5.97 25.47 8.79
C GLN A 41 7.33 24.77 8.57
N THR A 42 7.35 23.52 8.07
CA THR A 42 8.63 22.87 7.74
C THR A 42 8.59 22.16 6.39
N GLU A 43 9.05 22.87 5.37
CA GLU A 43 9.68 22.32 4.17
C GLU A 43 10.95 23.16 3.92
N PRO A 44 12.05 22.67 3.33
CA PRO A 44 12.54 21.29 3.20
C PRO A 44 14.00 21.18 3.70
N CYS A 45 14.41 20.04 4.27
CA CYS A 45 15.85 19.73 4.36
C CYS A 45 16.09 18.22 4.28
N THR A 46 16.76 17.86 3.19
CA THR A 46 17.43 16.59 2.97
C THR A 46 18.56 16.41 3.98
N SER A 47 18.46 15.38 4.81
CA SER A 47 19.63 14.83 5.49
C SER A 47 19.37 13.39 5.92
N GLU A 48 20.16 12.51 5.32
CA GLU A 48 20.41 11.15 5.78
C GLU A 48 20.92 11.15 7.23
N GLY A 49 20.57 10.13 8.02
CA GLY A 49 21.17 9.95 9.34
C GLY A 49 20.29 9.25 10.36
N HIS A 50 20.47 7.93 10.45
CA HIS A 50 20.40 7.09 11.65
C HIS A 50 19.75 7.68 12.92
N HIS A 51 18.59 7.17 13.35
CA HIS A 51 18.28 7.10 14.78
C HIS A 51 17.63 5.76 15.18
N PHE A 52 18.52 4.84 15.56
CA PHE A 52 18.49 3.94 16.72
C PHE A 52 17.15 3.39 17.22
N LEU A 53 17.03 2.06 17.12
CA LEU A 53 16.22 1.20 17.98
C LEU A 53 16.45 1.56 19.45
N PRO A 54 15.42 1.60 20.33
CA PRO A 54 15.66 1.74 21.75
C PRO A 54 16.15 0.39 22.30
N VAL A 55 17.47 0.24 22.41
CA VAL A 55 18.08 -0.73 23.31
C VAL A 55 17.59 -0.44 24.73
N SER A 56 17.02 -1.46 25.37
CA SER A 56 16.67 -1.47 26.78
C SER A 56 17.92 -1.28 27.62
N GLN A 57 18.01 -0.18 28.36
CA GLN A 57 18.91 -0.06 29.51
C GLN A 57 18.10 -0.19 30.79
N ASN A 58 18.30 -1.32 31.45
CA ASN A 58 17.78 -1.64 32.77
C ASN A 58 18.46 -0.77 33.84
N LEU A 59 17.67 -0.09 34.68
CA LEU A 59 18.05 0.32 36.03
C LEU A 59 17.03 -0.25 37.03
N PRO A 60 17.44 -0.82 38.18
CA PRO A 60 16.53 -1.33 39.20
C PRO A 60 16.21 -0.20 40.19
N GLY A 61 14.99 0.31 40.15
CA GLY A 61 14.54 1.35 41.07
C GLY A 61 13.03 1.36 41.17
N THR A 62 12.53 0.80 42.27
CA THR A 62 11.15 0.85 42.78
C THR A 62 10.29 1.98 42.20
N SER A 63 9.20 1.62 41.53
CA SER A 63 7.86 2.21 41.72
C SER A 63 6.87 1.53 40.78
N SER A 64 5.77 1.08 41.37
CA SER A 64 4.53 0.68 40.74
C SER A 64 4.09 1.65 39.62
N ALA A 65 4.32 1.25 38.36
CA ALA A 65 3.64 1.80 37.19
C ALA A 65 3.19 0.60 36.36
N SER A 66 2.01 0.07 36.66
CA SER A 66 0.79 0.28 35.86
C SER A 66 0.94 -0.16 34.41
N THR A 67 0.01 -1.02 34.01
CA THR A 67 -0.37 -1.57 32.70
C THR A 67 -0.40 -0.61 31.48
N LEU A 68 0.18 0.60 31.56
CA LEU A 68 0.20 1.66 30.55
C LEU A 68 1.19 1.43 29.38
N ARG A 69 2.08 0.44 29.45
CA ARG A 69 3.03 0.14 28.35
C ARG A 69 2.39 -0.62 27.18
N LYS A 70 1.14 -1.08 27.32
CA LYS A 70 0.41 -1.82 26.29
C LYS A 70 -0.38 -0.92 25.33
N GLU A 71 -0.53 0.35 25.67
CA GLU A 71 -1.28 1.37 24.90
C GLU A 71 -0.36 2.40 24.25
N GLN A 72 0.93 2.08 24.10
CA GLN A 72 1.83 2.90 23.32
C GLN A 72 1.60 2.59 21.84
N PRO A 73 1.29 3.58 20.98
CA PRO A 73 1.06 3.32 19.57
C PRO A 73 2.32 2.68 18.96
N LEU A 74 2.17 1.47 18.39
CA LEU A 74 3.28 0.71 17.78
C LEU A 74 3.92 1.47 16.62
N PHE A 75 3.12 2.31 15.95
CA PHE A 75 3.55 3.13 14.83
C PHE A 75 2.99 4.54 14.96
N THR A 76 3.81 5.51 14.61
CA THR A 76 3.44 6.90 14.37
C THR A 76 2.76 7.03 13.00
N LEU A 77 1.94 8.06 12.81
CA LEU A 77 1.26 8.32 11.53
C LEU A 77 2.24 8.39 10.34
N ARG A 78 3.42 8.98 10.56
CA ARG A 78 4.50 9.05 9.56
C ARG A 78 4.98 7.65 9.16
N GLN A 79 5.18 6.75 10.13
CA GLN A 79 5.59 5.37 9.85
C GLN A 79 4.52 4.62 9.07
N VAL A 80 3.24 4.82 9.37
CA VAL A 80 2.14 4.20 8.62
C VAL A 80 2.11 4.71 7.17
N GLY A 81 2.31 6.02 6.95
CA GLY A 81 2.41 6.59 5.60
C GLY A 81 3.52 5.93 4.77
N MET A 82 4.71 5.78 5.34
CA MET A 82 5.84 5.11 4.67
C MET A 82 5.56 3.63 4.36
N ILE A 83 4.84 2.92 5.24
CA ILE A 83 4.47 1.52 5.02
C ILE A 83 3.49 1.42 3.84
N CYS A 84 2.44 2.24 3.83
CA CYS A 84 1.47 2.26 2.73
C CYS A 84 2.12 2.62 1.39
N GLU A 85 3.01 3.62 1.38
CA GLU A 85 3.75 4.03 0.18
C GLU A 85 4.59 2.88 -0.38
N ARG A 86 5.35 2.17 0.47
CA ARG A 86 6.14 1.02 0.05
C ARG A 86 5.28 -0.12 -0.48
N LEU A 87 4.19 -0.45 0.19
CA LEU A 87 3.29 -1.54 -0.22
C LEU A 87 2.63 -1.24 -1.58
N LEU A 88 2.25 0.01 -1.82
CA LEU A 88 1.70 0.44 -3.10
C LEU A 88 2.77 0.34 -4.20
N LYS A 89 3.98 0.84 -3.93
CA LYS A 89 5.09 0.76 -4.87
C LYS A 89 5.46 -0.69 -5.21
N GLU A 90 5.56 -1.56 -4.21
CA GLU A 90 5.85 -2.98 -4.40
C GLU A 90 4.79 -3.66 -5.29
N ARG A 91 3.51 -3.33 -5.09
CA ARG A 91 2.42 -3.83 -5.94
C ARG A 91 2.53 -3.34 -7.38
N GLU A 92 2.84 -2.07 -7.57
CA GLU A 92 3.03 -1.49 -8.90
C GLU A 92 4.23 -2.12 -9.62
N ASP A 93 5.35 -2.24 -8.92
CA ASP A 93 6.57 -2.84 -9.44
C ASP A 93 6.34 -4.30 -9.83
N LYS A 94 5.63 -5.07 -9.00
CA LYS A 94 5.26 -6.45 -9.30
C LYS A 94 4.42 -6.58 -10.58
N VAL A 95 3.39 -5.73 -10.73
CA VAL A 95 2.55 -5.75 -11.94
C VAL A 95 3.36 -5.40 -13.19
N ARG A 96 4.28 -4.43 -13.07
CA ARG A 96 5.18 -4.05 -14.16
C ARG A 96 6.12 -5.19 -14.54
N GLU A 97 6.69 -5.88 -13.56
CA GLU A 97 7.58 -7.03 -13.77
C GLU A 97 6.85 -8.20 -14.44
N GLU A 98 5.67 -8.58 -13.94
CA GLU A 98 4.84 -9.62 -14.56
C GLU A 98 4.50 -9.29 -16.02
N TYR A 99 4.19 -8.03 -16.31
CA TYR A 99 3.92 -7.59 -17.68
C TYR A 99 5.15 -7.75 -18.59
N GLU A 100 6.32 -7.30 -18.13
CA GLU A 100 7.57 -7.36 -18.89
C GLU A 100 7.99 -8.81 -19.16
N GLU A 101 7.84 -9.69 -18.16
CA GLU A 101 8.11 -11.12 -18.28
C GLU A 101 7.21 -11.77 -19.36
N ILE A 102 5.90 -11.51 -19.29
CA ILE A 102 4.94 -12.03 -20.27
C ILE A 102 5.27 -11.51 -21.66
N LEU A 103 5.53 -10.21 -21.80
CA LEU A 103 5.85 -9.59 -23.08
C LEU A 103 7.10 -10.21 -23.70
N THR A 104 8.18 -10.33 -22.91
CA THR A 104 9.44 -10.93 -23.33
C THR A 104 9.24 -12.37 -23.78
N THR A 105 8.51 -13.17 -23.00
CA THR A 105 8.20 -14.55 -23.33
C THR A 105 7.43 -14.65 -24.65
N LYS A 106 6.40 -13.81 -24.84
CA LYS A 106 5.58 -13.79 -26.05
C LYS A 106 6.38 -13.40 -27.29
N LEU A 107 7.29 -12.42 -27.17
CA LEU A 107 8.18 -12.03 -28.26
C LEU A 107 9.15 -13.14 -28.65
N ALA A 108 9.72 -13.85 -27.65
CA ALA A 108 10.59 -14.99 -27.91
C ALA A 108 9.85 -16.14 -28.60
N GLU A 109 8.65 -16.49 -28.13
CA GLU A 109 7.78 -17.50 -28.76
C GLU A 109 7.50 -17.16 -30.24
N GLN A 110 7.21 -15.89 -30.54
CA GLN A 110 6.98 -15.43 -31.91
C GLN A 110 8.23 -15.55 -32.78
N TYR A 111 9.39 -15.16 -32.24
CA TYR A 111 10.66 -15.31 -32.94
C TYR A 111 10.95 -16.77 -33.28
N ASP A 112 10.83 -17.67 -32.29
CA ASP A 112 11.07 -19.09 -32.47
C ASP A 112 10.10 -19.70 -33.50
N ALA A 113 8.82 -19.31 -33.47
CA ALA A 113 7.83 -19.75 -34.44
C ALA A 113 8.19 -19.31 -35.86
N PHE A 114 8.64 -18.06 -36.03
CA PHE A 114 9.07 -17.53 -37.32
C PHE A 114 10.32 -18.25 -37.86
N VAL A 115 11.32 -18.47 -37.00
CA VAL A 115 12.56 -19.18 -37.39
C VAL A 115 12.24 -20.62 -37.79
N LYS A 116 11.44 -21.34 -36.99
CA LYS A 116 10.99 -22.71 -37.30
C LYS A 116 10.23 -22.76 -38.62
N PHE A 117 9.26 -21.87 -38.82
CA PHE A 117 8.52 -21.79 -40.08
C PHE A 117 9.45 -21.58 -41.27
N THR A 118 10.39 -20.65 -41.18
CA THR A 118 11.36 -20.38 -42.25
C THR A 118 12.25 -21.58 -42.53
N HIS A 119 12.75 -22.23 -41.47
CA HIS A 119 13.57 -23.44 -41.58
C HIS A 119 12.80 -24.57 -42.27
N ASP A 120 11.56 -24.82 -41.85
CA ASP A 120 10.68 -25.84 -42.43
C ASP A 120 10.35 -25.55 -43.90
N GLN A 121 10.18 -24.28 -44.27
CA GLN A 121 9.93 -23.87 -45.66
C GLN A 121 11.15 -24.14 -46.54
N ILE A 122 12.36 -23.88 -46.02
CA ILE A 122 13.61 -24.20 -46.72
C ILE A 122 13.79 -25.71 -46.84
N MET A 123 13.60 -26.46 -45.75
CA MET A 123 13.71 -27.92 -45.75
C MET A 123 12.70 -28.59 -46.67
N ARG A 124 11.44 -28.14 -46.71
CA ARG A 124 10.46 -28.68 -47.68
C ARG A 124 10.79 -28.32 -49.13
N ARG A 125 11.34 -27.13 -49.39
CA ARG A 125 11.72 -26.70 -50.74
C ARG A 125 12.97 -27.40 -51.27
N TYR A 126 13.96 -27.67 -50.42
CA TYR A 126 15.30 -28.09 -50.84
C TYR A 126 15.79 -29.40 -50.20
N GLY A 127 15.11 -29.92 -49.17
CA GLY A 127 15.49 -31.17 -48.49
C GLY A 127 15.00 -32.44 -49.19
N GLU A 128 13.95 -32.35 -50.02
CA GLU A 128 13.45 -33.46 -50.87
C GLU A 128 14.03 -33.46 -52.29
N GLN A 129 14.86 -32.48 -52.65
CA GLN A 129 15.52 -32.49 -53.96
C GLN A 129 16.58 -33.61 -53.93
N PRO A 130 16.43 -34.74 -54.67
CA PRO A 130 17.53 -35.68 -54.80
C PRO A 130 18.71 -34.89 -55.36
N ALA A 131 19.89 -35.06 -54.76
CA ALA A 131 21.11 -34.47 -55.29
C ALA A 131 21.21 -34.85 -56.77
N SER A 132 20.92 -33.90 -57.66
CA SER A 132 20.99 -34.07 -59.10
C SER A 132 22.48 -34.10 -59.46
N TYR A 133 23.14 -35.21 -59.15
CA TYR A 133 24.38 -35.60 -59.79
C TYR A 133 24.03 -35.95 -61.23
N VAL A 134 24.05 -34.95 -62.10
CA VAL A 134 24.31 -35.01 -63.56
C VAL A 134 23.76 -33.72 -64.19
N SER A 135 24.67 -32.83 -64.55
CA SER A 135 24.89 -32.32 -65.91
C SER A 135 26.29 -31.74 -65.98
#